data_AF-A0A179FEB3-F1
#
_entry.id   AF-A0A179FEB3-F1
#
_cell.length_a   1.000
_cell.length_b   1.000
_cell.length_c   1.000
_cell.angle_alpha   90.00
_cell.angle_beta   90.00
_cell.angle_gamma   90.00
#
_symmetry.space_group_name_H-M   'P 1'
#
loop_
_entity.id
_entity.type
_entity.pdbx_description
1 polymer ?
#
loop_
_entity_poly.entity_id
_entity_poly.type
_entity_poly.pdbx_seq_one_letter_code
_entity_poly.pdbx_strand_id
1 'polypeptide(L)'
;MKTSGILAALAALGATSVLATPVDGMVVIKRDNLPGLNDVQSANARAVIDENNKEKLGKQGCIAALTTGLTESSLRILANNGVPASLNYKHDGLGSDHDSIGIFQQRASIYTNIECDMGAACSASQFFKGMTAVSGWETMDVATLCQKVQRSAFPDAYKKWVGTATDACAAAGV
;
A
#
# COMPACT_ATOMS: atom_id res chain seq x y z
N MET A 1 13.92 -50.53 48.59
CA MET A 1 13.06 -50.40 47.39
C MET A 1 12.22 -49.14 47.52
N LYS A 2 12.06 -48.37 46.43
CA LYS A 2 11.23 -47.15 46.23
C LYS A 2 11.96 -45.83 46.56
N THR A 3 12.70 -45.23 45.61
CA THR A 3 12.33 -44.36 44.46
C THR A 3 12.19 -42.88 44.81
N SER A 4 12.95 -42.07 44.06
CA SER A 4 13.09 -40.63 44.03
C SER A 4 11.80 -39.84 43.80
N GLY A 5 11.83 -38.56 44.17
CA GLY A 5 10.89 -37.54 43.69
C GLY A 5 11.15 -36.17 44.33
N ILE A 6 12.05 -35.38 43.74
CA ILE A 6 12.19 -33.94 44.03
C ILE A 6 11.09 -33.24 43.24
N LEU A 7 10.18 -32.53 43.92
CA LEU A 7 9.17 -31.69 43.28
C LEU A 7 9.58 -30.22 43.40
N ALA A 8 9.60 -29.57 42.24
CA ALA A 8 10.03 -28.21 42.00
C ALA A 8 9.09 -27.16 42.63
N ALA A 9 9.70 -26.03 43.04
CA ALA A 9 9.03 -24.82 43.45
C ALA A 9 8.38 -24.14 42.23
N LEU A 10 7.06 -23.90 42.30
CA LEU A 10 6.36 -22.96 41.42
C LEU A 10 6.23 -21.63 42.17
N ALA A 11 6.99 -20.62 41.75
CA ALA A 11 6.78 -19.24 42.17
C ALA A 11 5.59 -18.67 41.37
N ALA A 12 4.45 -18.49 42.05
CA ALA A 12 3.34 -17.71 41.51
C ALA A 12 3.63 -16.21 41.69
N LEU A 13 4.02 -15.52 40.62
CA LEU A 13 4.00 -14.06 40.58
C LEU A 13 2.59 -13.60 40.21
N GLY A 14 1.96 -12.87 41.13
CA GLY A 14 0.64 -12.28 40.95
C GLY A 14 0.64 -11.25 39.82
N ALA A 15 -0.34 -11.36 38.94
CA ALA A 15 -0.65 -10.32 37.97
C ALA A 15 -1.31 -9.14 38.70
N THR A 16 -0.58 -8.05 38.91
CA THR A 16 -1.18 -6.75 39.21
C THR A 16 -1.85 -6.23 37.95
N SER A 17 -3.17 -6.28 37.93
CA SER A 17 -4.01 -5.60 36.94
C SER A 17 -3.83 -4.08 37.08
N VAL A 18 -3.13 -3.47 36.14
CA VAL A 18 -3.16 -2.02 35.96
C VAL A 18 -4.50 -1.69 35.31
N LEU A 19 -5.42 -1.10 36.06
CA LEU A 19 -6.58 -0.43 35.49
C LEU A 19 -6.06 0.76 34.68
N ALA A 20 -5.90 0.58 33.37
CA ALA A 20 -5.66 1.68 32.46
C ALA A 20 -6.91 2.56 32.45
N THR A 21 -6.87 3.69 33.16
CA THR A 21 -7.85 4.75 32.99
C THR A 21 -7.77 5.23 31.53
N PRO A 22 -8.89 5.42 30.82
CA PRO A 22 -8.85 6.00 29.49
C PRO A 22 -8.28 7.41 29.62
N VAL A 23 -7.20 7.70 28.89
CA VAL A 23 -6.72 9.07 28.74
C VAL A 23 -7.80 9.78 27.91
N ASP A 24 -8.61 10.57 28.59
CA ASP A 24 -9.59 11.45 27.98
C ASP A 24 -8.81 12.42 27.06
N GLY A 25 -9.01 12.33 25.74
CA GLY A 25 -8.36 13.21 24.77
C GLY A 25 -7.53 12.58 23.64
N MET A 26 -7.60 11.26 23.38
CA MET A 26 -7.11 10.74 22.09
C MET A 26 -8.07 11.18 20.97
N VAL A 27 -7.91 12.42 20.51
CA VAL A 27 -8.56 12.88 19.29
C VAL A 27 -7.92 12.11 18.14
N VAL A 28 -8.60 11.08 17.65
CA VAL A 28 -8.32 10.51 16.34
C VAL A 28 -8.68 11.60 15.32
N ILE A 29 -7.70 12.44 14.95
CA ILE A 29 -7.87 13.42 13.89
C ILE A 29 -8.05 12.64 12.60
N LYS A 30 -9.31 12.41 12.21
CA LYS A 30 -9.62 11.87 10.88
C LYS A 30 -9.11 12.92 9.88
N ARG A 31 -8.09 12.56 9.09
CA ARG A 31 -7.61 13.42 8.00
C ARG A 31 -8.69 13.52 6.93
N ASP A 32 -9.00 14.73 6.50
CA ASP A 32 -9.89 14.98 5.37
C ASP A 32 -9.39 14.27 4.12
N ASN A 33 -10.32 13.86 3.26
CA ASN A 33 -9.99 13.17 2.02
C ASN A 33 -9.10 14.02 1.12
N LEU A 34 -8.20 13.34 0.41
CA LEU A 34 -7.42 13.99 -0.62
C LEU A 34 -8.36 14.39 -1.79
N PRO A 35 -8.09 15.50 -2.49
CA PRO A 35 -8.91 15.96 -3.59
C PRO A 35 -9.26 14.85 -4.60
N GLY A 36 -10.55 14.69 -4.88
CA GLY A 36 -11.05 13.71 -5.84
C GLY A 36 -11.07 12.25 -5.35
N LEU A 37 -10.68 11.98 -4.10
CA LEU A 37 -10.62 10.63 -3.53
C LEU A 37 -11.64 10.45 -2.40
N ASN A 38 -12.15 9.22 -2.21
CA ASN A 38 -12.95 8.86 -1.03
C ASN A 38 -12.07 8.46 0.18
N ASP A 39 -12.69 8.07 1.30
CA ASP A 39 -11.99 7.68 2.54
C ASP A 39 -10.97 6.55 2.34
N VAL A 40 -11.37 5.47 1.66
CA VAL A 40 -10.52 4.29 1.39
C VAL A 40 -9.37 4.65 0.47
N GLN A 41 -9.68 5.33 -0.63
CA GLN A 41 -8.70 5.78 -1.62
C GLN A 41 -7.68 6.73 -1.00
N SER A 42 -8.15 7.67 -0.16
CA SER A 42 -7.28 8.63 0.53
C SER A 42 -6.36 7.91 1.53
N ALA A 43 -6.87 6.91 2.26
CA ALA A 43 -6.05 6.14 3.19
C ALA A 43 -4.93 5.39 2.45
N ASN A 44 -5.25 4.68 1.38
CA ASN A 44 -4.28 3.96 0.56
C ASN A 44 -3.31 4.90 -0.15
N ALA A 45 -3.79 6.02 -0.72
CA ALA A 45 -2.95 7.04 -1.33
C ALA A 45 -1.92 7.61 -0.36
N ARG A 46 -2.30 7.86 0.90
CA ARG A 46 -1.34 8.34 1.91
C ARG A 46 -0.26 7.32 2.22
N ALA A 47 -0.57 6.02 2.25
CA ALA A 47 0.46 4.99 2.40
C ALA A 47 1.45 4.99 1.22
N VAL A 48 0.97 5.21 0.00
CA VAL A 48 1.83 5.36 -1.20
C VAL A 48 2.68 6.63 -1.13
N ILE A 49 2.08 7.76 -0.72
CA ILE A 49 2.76 9.05 -0.56
C ILE A 49 3.84 8.96 0.54
N ASP A 50 3.54 8.32 1.65
CA ASP A 50 4.48 8.14 2.75
C ASP A 50 5.70 7.32 2.30
N GLU A 51 5.49 6.27 1.48
CA GLU A 51 6.61 5.52 0.88
C GLU A 51 7.39 6.37 -0.13
N ASN A 52 6.71 7.15 -0.99
CA ASN A 52 7.37 8.10 -1.91
C ASN A 52 8.29 9.08 -1.16
N ASN A 53 7.82 9.62 -0.03
CA ASN A 53 8.55 10.57 0.80
C ASN A 53 9.75 9.91 1.49
N LYS A 54 9.56 8.68 1.99
CA LYS A 54 10.63 7.86 2.57
C LYS A 54 11.74 7.58 1.55
N GLU A 55 11.37 7.30 0.30
CA GLU A 55 12.33 7.08 -0.80
C GLU A 55 12.85 8.38 -1.44
N LYS A 56 12.31 9.55 -1.07
CA LYS A 56 12.70 10.89 -1.54
C LYS A 56 12.57 11.07 -3.06
N LEU A 57 11.51 10.52 -3.65
CA LEU A 57 11.28 10.55 -5.11
C LEU A 57 10.57 11.83 -5.58
N GLY A 58 10.16 12.69 -4.63
CA GLY A 58 9.58 14.00 -4.89
C GLY A 58 8.22 13.95 -5.58
N LYS A 59 7.84 15.09 -6.17
CA LYS A 59 6.54 15.27 -6.83
C LYS A 59 6.33 14.29 -7.99
N GLN A 60 7.36 14.07 -8.80
CA GLN A 60 7.27 13.18 -9.97
C GLN A 60 6.90 11.75 -9.56
N GLY A 61 7.58 11.18 -8.55
CA GLY A 61 7.28 9.84 -8.04
C GLY A 61 5.87 9.73 -7.47
N CYS A 62 5.43 10.74 -6.71
CA CYS A 62 4.10 10.77 -6.11
C CYS A 62 3.01 10.75 -7.18
N ILE A 63 3.10 11.64 -8.18
CA ILE A 63 2.10 11.74 -9.23
C ILE A 63 2.08 10.46 -10.07
N ALA A 64 3.25 9.90 -10.40
CA ALA A 64 3.33 8.65 -11.15
C ALA A 64 2.68 7.48 -10.39
N ALA A 65 2.99 7.29 -9.11
CA ALA A 65 2.40 6.21 -8.33
C ALA A 65 0.89 6.40 -8.12
N LEU A 66 0.41 7.59 -7.77
CA LEU A 66 -1.03 7.80 -7.61
C LEU A 66 -1.80 7.66 -8.94
N THR A 67 -1.21 8.13 -10.05
CA THR A 67 -1.79 7.93 -11.40
C THR A 67 -1.90 6.45 -11.72
N THR A 68 -0.86 5.67 -11.46
CA THR A 68 -0.89 4.21 -11.66
C THR A 68 -1.95 3.56 -10.76
N GLY A 69 -1.93 3.80 -9.45
CA GLY A 69 -2.89 3.19 -8.53
C GLY A 69 -4.35 3.53 -8.86
N LEU A 70 -4.62 4.77 -9.29
CA LEU A 70 -5.95 5.18 -9.76
C LEU A 70 -6.39 4.41 -11.01
N THR A 71 -5.46 4.19 -11.94
CA THR A 71 -5.71 3.49 -13.20
C THR A 71 -5.96 2.00 -12.98
N GLU A 72 -5.10 1.36 -12.18
CA GLU A 72 -5.08 -0.10 -12.01
C GLU A 72 -6.19 -0.60 -11.08
N SER A 73 -6.45 0.11 -9.99
CA SER A 73 -7.35 -0.36 -8.93
C SER A 73 -8.33 0.69 -8.42
N SER A 74 -8.28 1.92 -8.98
CA SER A 74 -8.91 3.09 -8.35
C SER A 74 -8.40 3.30 -6.92
N LEU A 75 -7.10 3.09 -6.66
CA LEU A 75 -6.43 3.18 -5.35
C LEU A 75 -7.01 2.24 -4.28
N ARG A 76 -7.43 1.04 -4.69
CA ARG A 76 -7.96 0.00 -3.80
C ARG A 76 -6.98 -1.16 -3.71
N ILE A 77 -6.90 -1.79 -2.55
CA ILE A 77 -6.19 -3.06 -2.41
C ILE A 77 -7.11 -4.18 -2.88
N LEU A 78 -6.86 -4.76 -4.04
CA LEU A 78 -7.69 -5.83 -4.60
C LEU A 78 -7.02 -7.18 -4.42
N ALA A 79 -7.69 -8.12 -3.75
CA ALA A 79 -7.29 -9.52 -3.73
C ALA A 79 -7.78 -10.23 -5.01
N ASN A 80 -7.31 -11.45 -5.26
CA ASN A 80 -7.68 -12.21 -6.46
C ASN A 80 -7.96 -13.68 -6.09
N ASN A 81 -9.10 -14.21 -6.54
CA ASN A 81 -9.49 -15.61 -6.31
C ASN A 81 -8.50 -16.61 -6.94
N GLY A 82 -7.84 -16.21 -8.04
CA GLY A 82 -6.77 -16.97 -8.68
C GLY A 82 -5.46 -16.99 -7.88
N VAL A 83 -5.35 -16.17 -6.84
CA VAL A 83 -4.22 -16.11 -5.91
C VAL A 83 -4.76 -16.29 -4.48
N PRO A 84 -5.12 -17.52 -4.04
CA PRO A 84 -5.81 -17.74 -2.77
C PRO A 84 -5.09 -17.16 -1.55
N ALA A 85 -3.76 -17.11 -1.57
CA ALA A 85 -2.96 -16.50 -0.50
C ALA A 85 -3.30 -15.01 -0.29
N SER A 86 -3.66 -14.28 -1.36
CA SER A 86 -4.03 -12.86 -1.28
C SER A 86 -5.29 -12.61 -0.45
N LEU A 87 -6.21 -13.58 -0.39
CA LEU A 87 -7.47 -13.47 0.35
C LEU A 87 -7.27 -13.43 1.87
N ASN A 88 -6.09 -13.81 2.37
CA ASN A 88 -5.75 -13.78 3.79
C ASN A 88 -5.31 -12.39 4.27
N TYR A 89 -5.11 -11.43 3.38
CA TYR A 89 -4.73 -10.07 3.71
C TYR A 89 -5.94 -9.13 3.65
N LYS A 90 -5.90 -8.02 4.41
CA LYS A 90 -6.92 -6.99 4.32
C LYS A 90 -6.99 -6.44 2.89
N HIS A 91 -8.19 -6.39 2.32
CA HIS A 91 -8.43 -5.91 0.97
C HIS A 91 -9.75 -5.15 0.88
N ASP A 92 -9.82 -4.24 -0.08
CA ASP A 92 -10.98 -3.37 -0.33
C ASP A 92 -11.95 -3.98 -1.34
N GLY A 93 -11.58 -5.11 -1.96
CA GLY A 93 -12.41 -5.86 -2.88
C GLY A 93 -11.62 -6.92 -3.66
N LEU A 94 -12.23 -7.42 -4.72
CA LEU A 94 -11.65 -8.43 -5.60
C LEU A 94 -11.36 -7.87 -6.99
N GLY A 95 -10.22 -8.25 -7.55
CA GLY A 95 -9.87 -8.14 -8.96
C GLY A 95 -9.91 -9.51 -9.63
N SER A 96 -9.80 -9.54 -10.96
CA SER A 96 -9.90 -10.77 -11.75
C SER A 96 -8.99 -10.81 -12.97
N ASP A 97 -8.14 -9.79 -13.15
CA ASP A 97 -7.19 -9.78 -14.27
C ASP A 97 -6.03 -10.74 -13.98
N HIS A 98 -5.96 -11.85 -14.72
CA HIS A 98 -4.96 -12.90 -14.53
C HIS A 98 -4.74 -13.25 -13.04
N ASP A 99 -3.50 -13.12 -12.57
CA ASP A 99 -3.05 -13.30 -11.19
C ASP A 99 -2.62 -11.97 -10.55
N SER A 100 -3.17 -10.85 -11.03
CA SER A 100 -2.89 -9.51 -10.53
C SER A 100 -3.55 -9.26 -9.18
N ILE A 101 -2.81 -8.64 -8.25
CA ILE A 101 -3.26 -8.30 -6.90
C ILE A 101 -2.75 -6.92 -6.46
N GLY A 102 -3.32 -6.39 -5.38
CA GLY A 102 -2.85 -5.16 -4.74
C GLY A 102 -3.24 -3.88 -5.47
N ILE A 103 -2.67 -2.76 -5.01
CA ILE A 103 -3.03 -1.41 -5.47
C ILE A 103 -2.55 -1.10 -6.89
N PHE A 104 -1.45 -1.71 -7.32
CA PHE A 104 -0.87 -1.56 -8.66
C PHE A 104 -1.20 -2.74 -9.60
N GLN A 105 -2.07 -3.66 -9.17
CA GLN A 105 -2.40 -4.88 -9.92
C GLN A 105 -1.14 -5.63 -10.38
N GLN A 106 -0.21 -5.84 -9.44
CA GLN A 106 1.03 -6.57 -9.66
C GLN A 106 0.73 -8.05 -9.81
N ARG A 107 1.20 -8.66 -10.90
CA ARG A 107 1.02 -10.09 -11.18
C ARG A 107 1.82 -10.93 -10.20
N ALA A 108 1.17 -11.81 -9.44
CA ALA A 108 1.81 -12.71 -8.47
C ALA A 108 2.89 -13.63 -9.10
N SER A 109 2.76 -13.94 -10.39
CA SER A 109 3.74 -14.68 -11.19
C SER A 109 5.04 -13.92 -11.44
N ILE A 110 5.05 -12.60 -11.27
CA ILE A 110 6.20 -11.71 -11.47
C ILE A 110 6.69 -11.18 -10.13
N TYR A 111 5.76 -10.71 -9.30
CA TYR A 111 6.00 -10.20 -7.95
C TYR A 111 5.61 -11.30 -6.96
N THR A 112 6.60 -12.05 -6.48
CA THR A 112 6.34 -13.28 -5.70
C THR A 112 6.07 -13.02 -4.22
N ASN A 113 6.20 -11.78 -3.76
CA ASN A 113 5.95 -11.39 -2.38
C ASN A 113 4.49 -10.90 -2.21
N ILE A 114 3.58 -11.85 -2.06
CA ILE A 114 2.13 -11.60 -1.95
C ILE A 114 1.78 -10.66 -0.79
N GLU A 115 2.46 -10.78 0.36
CA GLU A 115 2.24 -9.87 1.50
C GLU A 115 2.57 -8.42 1.11
N CYS A 116 3.69 -8.23 0.41
CA CYS A 116 4.11 -6.91 -0.05
C CYS A 116 3.14 -6.35 -1.11
N ASP A 117 2.71 -7.17 -2.06
CA ASP A 117 1.76 -6.76 -3.10
C ASP A 117 0.41 -6.34 -2.50
N MET A 118 -0.03 -7.02 -1.44
CA MET A 118 -1.27 -6.69 -0.72
C MET A 118 -1.13 -5.49 0.24
N GLY A 119 0.08 -4.96 0.43
CA GLY A 119 0.34 -3.77 1.25
C GLY A 119 0.61 -2.53 0.40
N ALA A 120 -0.21 -1.49 0.51
CA ALA A 120 -0.11 -0.27 -0.32
C ALA A 120 1.32 0.32 -0.38
N ALA A 121 1.97 0.50 0.77
CA ALA A 121 3.33 1.06 0.84
C ALA A 121 4.38 0.09 0.26
N CYS A 122 4.31 -1.20 0.57
CA CYS A 122 5.30 -2.17 0.09
C CYS A 122 5.18 -2.39 -1.43
N SER A 123 3.95 -2.53 -1.91
CA SER A 123 3.62 -2.57 -3.34
C SER A 123 4.12 -1.30 -4.07
N ALA A 124 4.03 -0.13 -3.43
CA ALA A 124 4.58 1.12 -3.96
C ALA A 124 6.11 1.11 -4.07
N SER A 125 6.82 0.61 -3.06
CA SER A 125 8.28 0.46 -3.14
C SER A 125 8.71 -0.43 -4.32
N GLN A 126 7.98 -1.51 -4.59
CA GLN A 126 8.22 -2.35 -5.77
C GLN A 126 7.95 -1.60 -7.10
N PHE A 127 6.88 -0.81 -7.16
CA PHE A 127 6.61 0.06 -8.31
C PHE A 127 7.72 1.10 -8.51
N PHE A 128 8.17 1.76 -7.43
CA PHE A 128 9.22 2.77 -7.49
C PHE A 128 10.57 2.21 -7.95
N LYS A 129 10.90 0.98 -7.56
CA LYS A 129 12.06 0.27 -8.12
C LYS A 129 11.97 0.11 -9.64
N GLY A 130 10.79 -0.21 -10.17
CA GLY A 130 10.56 -0.28 -11.61
C GLY A 130 10.61 1.09 -12.29
N MET A 131 10.01 2.10 -11.66
CA MET A 131 9.95 3.48 -12.14
C MET A 131 11.34 4.12 -12.25
N THR A 132 12.14 4.04 -11.19
CA THR A 132 13.49 4.64 -11.13
C THR A 132 14.50 3.94 -12.04
N ALA A 133 14.21 2.72 -12.49
CA ALA A 133 14.99 2.04 -13.52
C ALA A 133 14.72 2.57 -14.94
N VAL A 134 13.67 3.38 -15.15
CA VAL A 134 13.38 4.02 -16.43
C VAL A 134 14.28 5.25 -16.60
N SER A 135 15.11 5.26 -17.63
CA SER A 135 15.95 6.41 -17.95
C SER A 135 15.12 7.68 -18.19
N GLY A 136 15.46 8.76 -17.49
CA GLY A 136 14.79 10.07 -17.58
C GLY A 136 13.43 10.14 -16.89
N TRP A 137 13.10 9.21 -15.99
CA TRP A 137 11.81 9.18 -15.29
C TRP A 137 11.46 10.50 -14.59
N GLU A 138 12.46 11.23 -14.11
CA GLU A 138 12.34 12.46 -13.31
C GLU A 138 11.58 13.58 -14.04
N THR A 139 11.67 13.60 -15.36
CA THR A 139 11.09 14.66 -16.21
C THR A 139 10.19 14.13 -17.32
N MET A 140 10.00 12.81 -17.36
CA MET A 140 9.15 12.15 -18.34
C MET A 140 7.68 12.57 -18.14
N ASP A 141 6.93 12.66 -19.23
CA ASP A 141 5.48 12.73 -19.16
C ASP A 141 4.94 11.59 -18.27
N VAL A 142 4.11 11.94 -17.28
CA VAL A 142 3.72 10.99 -16.23
C VAL A 142 2.96 9.80 -16.80
N ALA A 143 2.01 10.03 -17.72
CA ALA A 143 1.25 8.95 -18.32
C ALA A 143 2.16 7.99 -19.10
N THR A 144 3.15 8.55 -19.81
CA THR A 144 4.19 7.79 -20.51
C THR A 144 5.05 6.99 -19.53
N LEU A 145 5.44 7.56 -18.39
CA LEU A 145 6.20 6.87 -17.36
C LEU A 145 5.41 5.70 -16.75
N CYS A 146 4.16 5.93 -16.34
CA CYS A 146 3.27 4.87 -15.83
C CYS A 146 3.13 3.72 -16.84
N GLN A 147 2.90 4.06 -18.11
CA GLN A 147 2.81 3.07 -19.19
C GLN A 147 4.11 2.27 -19.38
N LYS A 148 5.29 2.88 -19.22
CA LYS A 148 6.58 2.17 -19.32
C LYS A 148 6.79 1.19 -18.17
N VAL A 149 6.35 1.53 -16.96
CA VAL A 149 6.48 0.67 -15.78
C VAL A 149 5.51 -0.50 -15.86
N GLN A 150 4.22 -0.22 -16.10
CA GLN A 150 3.16 -1.24 -16.07
C GLN A 150 3.05 -2.04 -17.36
N ARG A 151 3.44 -1.46 -18.51
CA ARG A 151 3.34 -2.08 -19.85
C ARG A 151 1.91 -2.53 -20.19
N SER A 152 0.93 -1.68 -19.88
CA SER A 152 -0.49 -1.93 -20.15
C SER A 152 -0.81 -1.98 -21.66
N ALA A 153 -1.89 -2.67 -22.04
CA ALA A 153 -2.41 -2.66 -23.40
C ALA A 153 -3.10 -1.34 -23.79
N PHE A 154 -3.32 -0.43 -22.83
CA PHE A 154 -4.09 0.81 -23.01
C PHE A 154 -3.24 2.05 -22.70
N PRO A 155 -2.45 2.56 -23.67
CA PRO A 155 -1.45 3.60 -23.40
C PRO A 155 -2.03 4.94 -22.92
N ASP A 156 -3.30 5.23 -23.22
CA ASP A 156 -3.95 6.48 -22.85
C ASP A 156 -4.70 6.42 -21.51
N ALA A 157 -4.81 5.24 -20.89
CA ALA A 157 -5.62 5.08 -19.66
C ALA A 157 -5.11 5.95 -18.51
N TYR A 158 -3.80 6.11 -18.37
CA TYR A 158 -3.17 6.88 -17.29
C TYR A 158 -3.45 8.39 -17.41
N LYS A 159 -3.58 8.94 -18.63
CA LYS A 159 -3.79 10.39 -18.85
C LYS A 159 -5.00 10.92 -18.10
N LYS A 160 -6.04 10.08 -17.95
CA LYS A 160 -7.28 10.41 -17.23
C LYS A 160 -7.02 10.84 -15.78
N TRP A 161 -6.00 10.28 -15.12
CA TRP A 161 -5.84 10.40 -13.67
C TRP A 161 -4.69 11.29 -13.23
N VAL A 162 -3.87 11.79 -14.16
CA VAL A 162 -2.72 12.67 -13.85
C VAL A 162 -3.14 13.92 -13.08
N GLY A 163 -4.26 14.55 -13.46
CA GLY A 163 -4.78 15.74 -12.77
C GLY A 163 -5.15 15.45 -11.32
N THR A 164 -5.99 14.43 -11.09
CA THR A 164 -6.38 14.01 -9.73
C THR A 164 -5.18 13.63 -8.88
N ALA A 165 -4.22 12.90 -9.44
CA ALA A 165 -2.98 12.56 -8.74
C ALA A 165 -2.15 13.80 -8.38
N THR A 166 -2.07 14.78 -9.28
CA THR A 166 -1.37 16.04 -9.04
C THR A 166 -1.97 16.81 -7.88
N ASP A 167 -3.30 16.96 -7.86
CA ASP A 167 -4.01 17.68 -6.80
C ASP A 167 -3.88 16.96 -5.45
N ALA A 168 -3.95 15.62 -5.45
CA ALA A 168 -3.77 14.81 -4.26
C ALA A 168 -2.36 14.91 -3.68
N CYS A 169 -1.31 14.82 -4.51
CA CYS A 169 0.07 14.99 -4.07
C CYS A 169 0.34 16.39 -3.51
N ALA A 170 -0.15 17.43 -4.19
CA ALA A 170 -0.01 18.81 -3.74
C ALA A 170 -0.71 19.06 -2.39
N ALA A 171 -1.93 18.55 -2.22
CA ALA A 171 -2.66 18.64 -0.95
C ALA A 171 -1.97 17.87 0.20
N ALA A 172 -1.22 16.82 -0.12
CA ALA A 172 -0.41 16.07 0.83
C ALA A 172 0.96 16.71 1.15
N GLY A 173 1.30 17.83 0.50
CA GLY A 173 2.55 18.57 0.74
C GLY A 173 3.78 17.97 0.07
N VAL A 174 3.60 17.22 -1.02
CA VAL A 174 4.70 16.74 -1.89
C VAL A 174 4.97 17.72 -3.02
#